data_AF-A0A958HH22-F1
#
_entry.id   AF-A0A958HH22-F1
#
_cell.length_a   1.000
_cell.length_b   1.000
_cell.length_c   1.000
_cell.angle_alpha   90.00
_cell.angle_beta   90.00
_cell.angle_gamma   90.00
#
_symmetry.space_group_name_H-M   'P 1'
#
loop_
_entity.id
_entity.type
_entity.pdbx_description
1 polymer ?
#
loop_
_entity_poly.entity_id
_entity_poly.type
_entity_poly.pdbx_seq_one_letter_code
_entity_poly.pdbx_strand_id
1 'polypeptide(L)'
;ADFSQHYFSFRDETALFPTLMRIAAFDIMINNADRKGGHTLRDHDGRIWAIDHGVCFHTQPKLRTVIWEFAAEPVPVDICEEMELFLVNLNAHDPQTAGLHETLSESELRALVRRTEGLLAAGQFPEPDPNRRCYPWPLV
;
A
#
# COMPACT_ATOMS: atom_id res chain seq x y z
N ALA A 1 2.83 -0.46 -21.61
CA ALA A 1 2.05 -1.30 -20.68
C ALA A 1 0.86 -1.87 -21.43
N ASP A 2 0.50 -3.13 -21.19
CA ASP A 2 -0.75 -3.69 -21.69
C ASP A 2 -1.84 -3.39 -20.65
N PHE A 3 -2.73 -2.44 -20.96
CA PHE A 3 -3.79 -2.02 -20.05
C PHE A 3 -4.91 -3.06 -19.88
N SER A 4 -4.90 -4.15 -20.65
CA SER A 4 -5.76 -5.31 -20.40
C SER A 4 -5.23 -6.20 -19.27
N GLN A 5 -3.94 -6.07 -18.93
CA GLN A 5 -3.27 -6.79 -17.86
C GLN A 5 -3.23 -5.93 -16.59
N HIS A 6 -4.37 -5.84 -15.92
CA HIS A 6 -4.57 -5.05 -14.71
C HIS A 6 -4.92 -5.96 -13.52
N TYR A 7 -5.00 -5.42 -12.30
CA TYR A 7 -5.24 -6.20 -11.07
C TYR A 7 -6.21 -7.39 -11.22
N PHE A 8 -7.44 -7.15 -11.67
CA PHE A 8 -8.45 -8.21 -11.78
C PHE A 8 -8.15 -9.31 -12.82
N SER A 9 -7.20 -9.12 -13.74
CA SER A 9 -6.82 -10.15 -14.72
C SER A 9 -5.87 -11.20 -14.14
N PHE A 10 -5.16 -10.88 -13.06
CA PHE A 10 -4.13 -11.75 -12.46
C PHE A 10 -4.26 -11.90 -10.94
N ARG A 11 -5.25 -11.29 -10.29
CA ARG A 11 -5.42 -11.32 -8.83
C ARG A 11 -5.52 -12.72 -8.23
N ASP A 12 -5.99 -13.69 -9.00
CA ASP A 12 -6.18 -15.08 -8.57
C ASP A 12 -4.93 -15.95 -8.81
N GLU A 13 -3.87 -15.39 -9.43
CA GLU A 13 -2.58 -16.07 -9.61
C GLU A 13 -1.82 -16.08 -8.28
N THR A 14 -1.86 -17.21 -7.56
CA THR A 14 -1.23 -17.38 -6.24
C THR A 14 0.28 -17.08 -6.24
N ALA A 15 0.95 -17.29 -7.36
CA ALA A 15 2.36 -16.94 -7.53
C ALA A 15 2.64 -15.44 -7.37
N LEU A 16 1.64 -14.58 -7.57
CA LEU A 16 1.73 -13.12 -7.41
C LEU A 16 1.36 -12.64 -6.00
N PHE A 17 0.81 -13.50 -5.14
CA PHE A 17 0.35 -13.09 -3.80
C PHE A 17 1.42 -12.36 -2.99
N PRO A 18 2.71 -12.80 -2.95
CA PRO A 18 3.75 -12.05 -2.22
C PRO A 18 3.88 -10.60 -2.71
N THR A 19 3.84 -10.39 -4.03
CA THR A 19 3.92 -9.06 -4.64
C THR A 19 2.66 -8.23 -4.36
N LEU A 20 1.47 -8.83 -4.44
CA LEU A 20 0.21 -8.14 -4.20
C LEU A 20 0.02 -7.77 -2.72
N MET A 21 0.45 -8.62 -1.79
CA MET A 21 0.48 -8.32 -0.35
C MET A 21 1.43 -7.17 -0.05
N ARG A 22 2.57 -7.09 -0.74
CA ARG A 22 3.51 -5.97 -0.62
C ARG A 22 2.91 -4.65 -1.09
N ILE A 23 2.17 -4.66 -2.20
CA ILE A 23 1.42 -3.48 -2.66
C ILE A 23 0.33 -3.12 -1.66
N ALA A 24 -0.40 -4.09 -1.12
CA ALA A 24 -1.44 -3.84 -0.11
C ALA A 24 -0.87 -3.19 1.16
N ALA A 25 0.25 -3.69 1.68
CA ALA A 25 0.95 -3.12 2.83
C ALA A 25 1.40 -1.68 2.54
N PHE A 26 2.01 -1.45 1.37
CA PHE A 26 2.42 -0.13 0.93
C PHE A 26 1.25 0.86 0.84
N ASP A 27 0.13 0.46 0.23
CA ASP A 27 -1.09 1.27 0.13
C ASP A 27 -1.64 1.66 1.51
N ILE A 28 -1.58 0.76 2.50
CA ILE A 28 -1.98 1.04 3.88
C ILE A 28 -1.05 2.08 4.50
N MET A 29 0.27 1.90 4.39
CA MET A 29 1.26 2.83 4.94
C MET A 29 1.04 4.26 4.39
N ILE A 30 0.98 4.38 3.06
CA ILE A 30 0.82 5.68 2.39
C ILE A 30 -0.63 6.17 2.40
N ASN A 31 -1.60 5.37 2.87
CA ASN A 31 -3.02 5.70 2.87
C ASN A 31 -3.54 6.04 1.46
N ASN A 32 -3.24 5.18 0.49
CA ASN A 32 -3.63 5.35 -0.91
C ASN A 32 -5.14 5.47 -1.02
N ALA A 33 -5.62 6.65 -1.42
CA ALA A 33 -7.04 6.92 -1.46
C ALA A 33 -7.67 6.55 -2.81
N ASP A 34 -6.97 5.91 -3.75
CA ASP A 34 -7.54 5.63 -5.07
C ASP A 34 -6.88 4.46 -5.82
N ARG A 35 -6.55 3.37 -5.13
CA ARG A 35 -5.98 2.16 -5.76
C ARG A 35 -7.04 1.43 -6.59
N LYS A 36 -7.13 1.76 -7.88
CA LYS A 36 -7.92 1.04 -8.88
C LYS A 36 -7.16 -0.14 -9.47
N GLY A 37 -7.89 -1.07 -10.10
CA GLY A 37 -7.29 -2.20 -10.79
C GLY A 37 -6.37 -1.77 -11.92
N GLY A 38 -6.76 -0.75 -12.70
CA GLY A 38 -5.95 -0.17 -13.77
C GLY A 38 -4.67 0.52 -13.29
N HIS A 39 -4.49 0.71 -11.99
CA HIS A 39 -3.28 1.28 -11.42
C HIS A 39 -2.27 0.19 -10.98
N THR A 40 -2.65 -1.08 -11.03
CA THR A 40 -1.76 -2.22 -10.79
C THR A 40 -1.64 -3.03 -12.08
N LEU A 41 -0.51 -2.88 -12.78
CA LEU A 41 -0.32 -3.34 -14.15
C LEU A 41 0.75 -4.43 -14.21
N ARG A 42 0.58 -5.39 -15.11
CA ARG A 42 1.62 -6.37 -15.45
C ARG A 42 2.26 -5.98 -16.77
N ASP A 43 3.59 -5.90 -16.81
CA ASP A 43 4.30 -5.67 -18.06
C ASP A 43 4.57 -6.98 -18.83
N HIS A 44 5.17 -6.86 -20.01
CA HIS A 44 5.49 -7.97 -20.90
C HIS A 44 6.47 -9.00 -20.30
N ASP A 45 7.28 -8.60 -19.33
CA ASP A 45 8.21 -9.49 -18.61
C ASP A 45 7.56 -10.12 -17.38
N GLY A 46 6.28 -9.81 -17.12
CA GLY A 46 5.51 -10.32 -15.99
C GLY A 46 5.72 -9.56 -14.69
N ARG A 47 6.44 -8.43 -14.70
CA ARG A 47 6.62 -7.60 -13.51
C ARG A 47 5.35 -6.81 -13.22
N ILE A 48 5.01 -6.75 -11.94
CA ILE A 48 3.86 -5.97 -11.45
C ILE A 48 4.31 -4.56 -11.07
N TRP A 49 3.56 -3.57 -11.53
CA TRP A 49 3.76 -2.16 -11.27
C TRP A 49 2.54 -1.60 -10.54
N ALA A 50 2.75 -0.98 -9.39
CA ALA A 50 1.78 -0.10 -8.76
C ALA A 50 2.10 1.35 -9.13
N ILE A 51 1.21 2.00 -9.87
CA ILE A 51 1.37 3.38 -10.35
C ILE A 51 0.30 4.30 -9.76
N ASP A 52 0.40 5.60 -10.02
CA ASP A 52 -0.56 6.63 -9.60
C ASP A 52 -0.76 6.72 -8.07
N HIS A 53 0.20 7.38 -7.43
CA HIS A 53 0.20 7.66 -5.99
C HIS A 53 -0.14 9.13 -5.68
N GLY A 54 -0.79 9.84 -6.63
CA GLY A 54 -1.06 11.28 -6.50
C GLY A 54 -2.04 11.65 -5.38
N VAL A 55 -2.78 10.69 -4.84
CA VAL A 55 -3.78 10.88 -3.78
C VAL A 55 -3.44 10.02 -2.56
N CYS A 56 -2.25 10.25 -1.99
CA CYS A 56 -1.73 9.53 -0.82
C CYS A 56 -1.40 10.50 0.33
N PHE A 57 -0.90 9.94 1.43
CA PHE A 57 -0.35 10.60 2.62
C PHE A 57 -1.31 11.44 3.47
N HIS A 58 -2.58 11.57 3.07
CA HIS A 58 -3.59 12.27 3.86
C HIS A 58 -3.59 11.80 5.34
N THR A 59 -3.71 12.75 6.26
CA THR A 59 -3.60 12.50 7.71
C THR A 59 -4.78 11.70 8.26
N GLN A 60 -5.99 11.98 7.81
CA GLN A 60 -7.18 11.15 8.08
C GLN A 60 -7.12 9.83 7.30
N PRO A 61 -7.72 8.74 7.81
CA PRO A 61 -7.83 7.51 7.06
C PRO A 61 -8.68 7.76 5.80
N LYS A 62 -8.12 7.43 4.64
CA LYS A 62 -8.71 7.62 3.29
C LYS A 62 -8.49 6.43 2.37
N LEU A 63 -7.84 5.36 2.86
CA LEU A 63 -7.58 4.13 2.11
C LEU A 63 -8.80 3.68 1.31
N ARG A 64 -8.62 3.60 -0.01
CA ARG A 64 -9.57 3.03 -0.95
C ARG A 64 -8.79 2.18 -1.94
N THR A 65 -9.05 0.89 -1.91
CA THR A 65 -8.32 -0.08 -2.74
C THR A 65 -9.25 -1.14 -3.32
N VAL A 66 -8.80 -1.79 -4.39
CA VAL A 66 -9.40 -3.01 -4.91
C VAL A 66 -8.74 -4.27 -4.34
N ILE A 67 -7.59 -4.14 -3.67
CA ILE A 67 -6.79 -5.25 -3.14
C ILE A 67 -7.26 -5.61 -1.73
N TRP A 68 -8.48 -6.13 -1.61
CA TRP A 68 -9.08 -6.54 -0.33
C TRP A 68 -9.05 -8.06 -0.08
N GLU A 69 -8.57 -8.86 -1.03
CA GLU A 69 -8.54 -10.33 -0.92
C GLU A 69 -7.68 -10.83 0.26
N PHE A 70 -6.76 -9.98 0.76
CA PHE A 70 -5.88 -10.29 1.89
C PHE A 70 -6.39 -9.75 3.22
N ALA A 71 -7.60 -9.20 3.30
CA ALA A 71 -8.15 -8.71 4.56
C ALA A 71 -8.13 -9.80 5.65
N ALA A 72 -7.70 -9.43 6.86
CA ALA A 72 -7.48 -10.33 7.99
C ALA A 72 -6.39 -11.42 7.80
N GLU A 73 -5.75 -11.51 6.62
CA GLU A 73 -4.60 -12.39 6.43
C GLU A 73 -3.37 -11.84 7.18
N PRO A 74 -2.48 -12.73 7.69
CA PRO A 74 -1.22 -12.31 8.29
C PRO A 74 -0.37 -11.50 7.32
N VAL A 75 0.29 -10.46 7.82
CA VAL A 75 1.31 -9.76 7.04
C VAL A 75 2.57 -10.65 7.00
N PRO A 76 3.12 -10.94 5.80
CA PRO A 76 4.36 -11.72 5.68
C PRO A 76 5.51 -11.14 6.49
N VAL A 77 6.31 -12.02 7.09
CA VAL A 77 7.42 -11.64 8.01
C VAL A 77 8.45 -10.74 7.31
N ASP A 78 8.78 -11.02 6.05
CA ASP A 78 9.70 -10.21 5.26
C ASP A 78 9.18 -8.77 5.05
N ILE A 79 7.87 -8.60 4.88
CA ILE A 79 7.25 -7.28 4.75
C ILE A 79 7.27 -6.55 6.11
N CYS A 80 7.06 -7.27 7.22
CA CYS A 80 7.20 -6.69 8.57
C CYS A 80 8.63 -6.20 8.83
N GLU A 81 9.64 -7.01 8.55
CA GLU A 81 11.06 -6.65 8.72
C GLU A 81 11.43 -5.41 7.89
N GLU A 82 10.94 -5.30 6.65
CA GLU A 82 11.15 -4.13 5.81
C GLU A 82 10.45 -2.87 6.34
N MET A 83 9.23 -3.00 6.89
CA MET A 83 8.53 -1.88 7.52
C MET A 83 9.24 -1.40 8.79
N GLU A 84 9.77 -2.32 9.60
CA GLU A 84 10.59 -1.99 10.78
C GLU A 84 11.86 -1.24 10.38
N LEU A 85 12.58 -1.75 9.38
CA LEU A 85 13.77 -1.08 8.83
C LEU A 85 13.44 0.31 8.27
N PHE A 86 12.31 0.44 7.57
CA PHE A 86 11.83 1.72 7.07
C PHE A 86 11.63 2.73 8.21
N LEU A 87 10.97 2.33 9.32
CA LEU A 87 10.76 3.20 10.48
C LEU A 87 12.08 3.61 11.14
N VAL A 88 13.04 2.69 11.27
CA VAL A 88 14.38 2.99 11.80
C VAL A 88 15.07 4.06 10.93
N ASN A 89 15.09 3.86 9.61
CA ASN A 89 15.72 4.78 8.67
C ASN A 89 15.03 6.16 8.65
N LEU A 90 13.70 6.17 8.71
CA LEU A 90 12.92 7.41 8.74
C LEU A 90 13.22 8.25 9.98
N ASN A 91 13.31 7.61 11.15
CA ASN A 91 13.63 8.25 12.43
C ASN A 91 15.09 8.71 12.50
N ALA A 92 16.01 7.93 11.92
CA ALA A 92 17.42 8.29 11.82
C ALA A 92 17.69 9.41 10.81
N HIS A 93 16.68 9.87 10.07
CA HIS A 93 16.80 10.81 8.96
C HIS A 93 17.81 10.30 7.91
N ASP A 94 17.75 9.00 7.62
CA ASP A 94 18.61 8.38 6.62
C ASP A 94 18.40 9.04 5.24
N PRO A 95 19.48 9.26 4.45
CA PRO A 95 19.38 9.88 3.13
C PRO A 95 18.37 9.24 2.18
N GLN A 96 18.08 7.95 2.30
CA GLN A 96 17.06 7.27 1.48
C GLN A 96 15.63 7.74 1.78
N THR A 97 15.42 8.30 2.98
CA THR A 97 14.12 8.84 3.42
C THR A 97 14.03 10.35 3.36
N ALA A 98 15.11 11.05 2.98
CA ALA A 98 15.19 12.51 2.95
C ALA A 98 14.05 13.14 2.13
N GLY A 99 13.72 12.55 0.98
CA GLY A 99 12.62 13.04 0.13
C GLY A 99 11.26 13.03 0.82
N LEU A 100 11.00 12.13 1.78
CA LEU A 100 9.76 12.13 2.56
C LEU A 100 9.72 13.30 3.54
N HIS A 101 10.83 13.60 4.20
CA HIS A 101 10.94 14.75 5.11
C HIS A 101 10.85 16.09 4.38
N GLU A 102 11.33 16.15 3.13
CA GLU A 102 11.28 17.35 2.30
C GLU A 102 9.89 17.62 1.71
N THR A 103 9.11 16.56 1.43
CA THR A 103 7.85 16.69 0.67
C THR A 103 6.59 16.55 1.52
N LEU A 104 6.65 15.88 2.67
CA LEU A 104 5.51 15.70 3.56
C LEU A 104 5.55 16.69 4.71
N SER A 105 4.38 17.19 5.10
CA SER A 105 4.26 17.91 6.38
C SER A 105 4.54 16.97 7.54
N GLU A 106 4.94 17.52 8.69
CA GLU A 106 5.14 16.70 9.89
C GLU A 106 3.89 15.90 10.29
N SER A 107 2.70 16.46 10.00
CA SER A 107 1.43 15.80 10.34
C SER A 107 1.18 14.56 9.48
N GLU A 108 1.56 14.61 8.21
CA GLU A 108 1.47 13.50 7.26
C GLU A 108 2.54 12.45 7.57
N LEU A 109 3.76 12.87 7.89
CA LEU A 109 4.84 11.98 8.33
C LEU A 109 4.46 11.22 9.60
N ARG A 110 3.95 11.92 10.62
CA ARG A 110 3.42 11.28 11.84
C ARG A 110 2.27 10.32 11.53
N ALA A 111 1.43 10.62 10.55
CA ALA A 111 0.33 9.73 10.16
C ALA A 111 0.83 8.49 9.41
N LEU A 112 1.86 8.62 8.57
CA LEU A 112 2.55 7.51 7.92
C LEU A 112 3.15 6.57 8.96
N VAL A 113 3.94 7.10 9.91
CA VAL A 113 4.53 6.33 11.01
C VAL A 113 3.46 5.57 11.80
N ARG A 114 2.41 6.26 12.26
CA ARG A 114 1.32 5.63 13.01
C ARG A 114 0.63 4.49 12.26
N ARG A 115 0.46 4.62 10.94
CA ARG A 115 -0.16 3.56 10.12
C ARG A 115 0.77 2.36 9.97
N THR A 116 2.06 2.60 9.72
CA THR A 116 3.07 1.54 9.65
C THR A 116 3.18 0.79 10.98
N GLU A 117 3.30 1.51 12.10
CA GLU A 117 3.33 0.93 13.45
C GLU A 117 2.04 0.17 13.77
N GLY A 118 0.88 0.72 13.38
CA GLY A 118 -0.41 0.06 13.57
C GLY A 118 -0.54 -1.26 12.80
N LEU A 119 -0.03 -1.31 11.57
CA LEU A 119 -0.01 -2.53 10.76
C LEU A 119 0.94 -3.58 11.37
N LEU A 120 2.14 -3.18 11.79
CA LEU A 120 3.11 -4.04 12.49
C LEU A 120 2.52 -4.61 13.80
N ALA A 121 1.90 -3.76 14.61
CA ALA A 121 1.32 -4.17 15.89
C ALA A 121 0.13 -5.13 15.71
N ALA A 122 -0.65 -4.96 14.65
CA ALA A 122 -1.75 -5.88 14.32
C ALA A 122 -1.24 -7.22 13.78
N GLY A 123 -0.15 -7.22 13.00
CA GLY A 123 0.42 -8.42 12.37
C GLY A 123 -0.45 -9.03 11.26
N GLN A 124 -1.55 -8.37 10.90
CA GLN A 124 -2.49 -8.79 9.86
C GLN A 124 -3.06 -7.59 9.11
N PHE A 125 -3.49 -7.79 7.88
CA PHE A 125 -4.12 -6.74 7.07
C PHE A 125 -5.49 -6.33 7.65
N PRO A 126 -5.86 -5.04 7.58
CA PRO A 126 -7.14 -4.56 8.10
C PRO A 126 -8.30 -5.02 7.24
N GLU A 127 -9.46 -5.21 7.88
CA GLU A 127 -10.73 -5.36 7.18
C GLU A 127 -11.26 -4.02 6.64
N PRO A 128 -12.06 -4.04 5.56
CA PRO A 128 -12.73 -2.83 5.08
C PRO A 128 -13.71 -2.29 6.12
N ASP A 129 -13.59 -1.01 6.46
CA ASP A 129 -14.50 -0.34 7.40
C ASP A 129 -15.92 -0.26 6.81
N PRO A 130 -16.94 -0.89 7.42
CA PRO A 130 -18.29 -0.93 6.89
C PRO A 130 -18.98 0.46 6.88
N ASN A 131 -18.45 1.43 7.64
CA ASN A 131 -19.00 2.78 7.72
C ASN A 131 -18.33 3.75 6.74
N ARG A 132 -17.35 3.29 5.95
CA ARG A 132 -16.59 4.13 5.02
C ARG A 132 -16.60 3.52 3.62
N ARG A 133 -16.41 4.38 2.64
CA ARG A 133 -16.16 3.94 1.27
C ARG A 133 -14.72 3.42 1.17
N CYS A 134 -14.55 2.10 1.14
CA CYS A 134 -13.25 1.42 1.05
C CYS A 134 -12.84 1.01 -0.37
N TYR A 135 -13.74 1.15 -1.35
CA TYR A 135 -13.45 0.91 -2.76
C TYR A 135 -13.30 2.22 -3.53
N PRO A 136 -12.35 2.31 -4.48
CA PRO A 136 -12.23 3.46 -5.37
C PRO A 136 -13.39 3.48 -6.39
N TRP A 137 -13.45 4.52 -7.21
CA TRP A 137 -14.36 4.52 -8.35
C TRP A 137 -13.80 5.28 -9.55
N PRO A 138 -13.93 4.72 -10.77
CA PRO A 138 -14.34 3.35 -11.07
C PRO A 138 -13.40 2.29 -10.46
N LEU A 139 -13.75 1.00 -10.57
CA LEU A 139 -12.88 -0.07 -10.08
C LEU A 139 -11.64 -0.27 -10.97
N VAL A 140 -11.71 0.07 -12.25
CA VAL A 140 -10.60 0.06 -13.22
C VAL A 140 -10.47 1.45 -13.82
#